data_AF-A0A2V7I4J3-F1
#
_entry.id   AF-A0A2V7I4J3-F1
#
_cell.length_a   1.000
_cell.length_b   1.000
_cell.length_c   1.000
_cell.angle_alpha   90.00
_cell.angle_beta   90.00
_cell.angle_gamma   90.00
#
_symmetry.space_group_name_H-M   'P 1'
#
loop_
_entity.id
_entity.type
_entity.pdbx_description
1 polymer ?
#
loop_
_entity_poly.entity_id
_entity_poly.type
_entity_poly.pdbx_seq_one_letter_code
_entity_poly.pdbx_strand_id
1 'polypeptide(L)'
;MVAWAEKPDGSDDFVVFAGIADWDGSHLTLLRQPGKSPFQIPDEWLGRLKLVEPDLKTTLLGADYCLSVAVGNLPDSHEVADFLKSDLRWPADDDAS
;
A
#
# COMPACT_ATOMS: atom_id res chain seq x y z
N MET A 1 -1.94 -2.37 -3.57
CA MET A 1 -0.80 -2.44 -2.62
C MET A 1 -1.26 -3.09 -1.33
N VAL A 2 -0.45 -3.94 -0.73
CA VAL A 2 -0.72 -4.61 0.55
C VAL A 2 0.31 -4.12 1.55
N ALA A 3 -0.15 -3.52 2.65
CA ALA A 3 0.71 -3.08 3.73
C ALA A 3 0.52 -4.00 4.93
N TRP A 4 1.62 -4.52 5.47
CA TRP A 4 1.66 -5.41 6.63
C TRP A 4 2.20 -4.65 7.84
N ALA A 5 1.65 -4.88 9.02
CA ALA A 5 2.14 -4.29 10.26
C ALA A 5 2.11 -5.33 11.38
N GLU A 6 3.13 -5.34 12.23
CA GLU A 6 3.12 -6.18 13.44
C GLU A 6 2.33 -5.47 14.54
N LYS A 7 1.40 -6.20 15.17
CA LYS A 7 0.64 -5.74 16.34
C LYS A 7 1.46 -5.90 17.61
N PRO A 8 1.13 -5.17 18.71
CA PRO A 8 1.84 -5.30 19.99
C PRO A 8 1.85 -6.71 20.59
N ASP A 9 0.91 -7.59 20.20
CA ASP A 9 0.85 -8.99 20.63
C ASP A 9 1.70 -9.94 19.77
N GLY A 10 2.43 -9.41 18.79
CA GLY A 10 3.29 -10.15 17.87
C GLY A 10 2.54 -10.82 16.71
N SER A 11 1.24 -10.59 16.57
CA SER A 11 0.47 -11.02 15.39
C SER A 11 0.55 -9.98 14.26
N ASP A 12 0.36 -10.41 13.01
CA ASP A 12 0.33 -9.50 11.87
C ASP A 12 -1.07 -8.93 11.64
N ASP A 13 -1.12 -7.66 11.26
CA ASP A 13 -2.25 -7.01 10.60
C ASP A 13 -1.90 -6.67 9.15
N PHE A 14 -2.91 -6.55 8.30
CA PHE A 14 -2.70 -6.06 6.94
C PHE A 14 -3.84 -5.19 6.43
N VAL A 15 -3.52 -4.29 5.52
CA VAL A 15 -4.48 -3.49 4.77
C VAL A 15 -4.19 -3.57 3.27
N VAL A 16 -5.26 -3.63 2.48
CA VAL A 16 -5.21 -3.56 1.02
C VAL A 16 -5.62 -2.17 0.54
N PHE A 17 -4.68 -1.45 -0.07
CA PHE A 17 -4.95 -0.22 -0.82
C PHE A 17 -5.13 -0.57 -2.30
N ALA A 18 -6.38 -0.60 -2.75
CA ALA A 18 -6.74 -0.89 -4.14
C ALA A 18 -6.95 0.39 -4.96
N GLY A 19 -6.74 0.27 -6.27
CA GLY A 19 -6.83 1.37 -7.22
C GLY A 19 -6.38 0.94 -8.61
N ILE A 20 -6.38 1.87 -9.55
CA ILE A 20 -5.92 1.65 -10.92
C ILE A 20 -4.44 2.00 -10.99
N ALA A 21 -3.63 1.11 -11.55
CA ALA A 21 -2.24 1.40 -11.86
C ALA A 21 -2.17 2.20 -13.16
N ASP A 22 -1.65 3.42 -13.08
CA ASP A 22 -1.49 4.34 -14.22
C ASP A 22 -0.01 4.63 -14.46
N TRP A 23 0.42 4.48 -15.72
CA TRP A 23 1.80 4.70 -16.13
C TRP A 23 1.85 5.88 -17.08
N ASP A 24 2.52 6.96 -16.68
CA ASP A 24 2.59 8.21 -17.46
C ASP A 24 3.72 8.21 -18.51
N GLY A 25 4.50 7.13 -18.59
CA GLY A 25 5.70 7.04 -19.42
C GLY A 25 7.00 7.03 -18.61
N SER A 26 6.97 7.48 -17.36
CA SER A 26 8.13 7.59 -16.47
C SER A 26 7.87 7.01 -15.07
N HIS A 27 6.68 7.22 -14.52
CA HIS A 27 6.33 6.84 -13.15
C HIS A 27 5.04 6.04 -13.09
N LEU A 28 4.99 5.11 -12.14
CA LEU A 28 3.78 4.36 -11.83
C LEU A 28 3.02 5.06 -10.71
N THR A 29 1.74 5.33 -10.94
CA THR A 29 0.86 5.95 -9.97
C THR A 29 -0.31 5.03 -9.65
N LEU A 30 -0.60 4.86 -8.35
CA LEU A 30 -1.84 4.24 -7.88
C LEU A 30 -2.94 5.30 -7.80
N LEU A 31 -3.86 5.27 -8.77
CA LEU A 31 -5.07 6.07 -8.75
C LEU A 31 -6.07 5.43 -7.78
N ARG A 32 -6.28 6.09 -6.64
CA ARG A 32 -7.18 5.65 -5.57
C ARG A 32 -8.64 6.01 -5.87
N GLN A 33 -9.56 5.57 -5.01
CA GLN A 33 -10.98 5.91 -5.08
C GLN A 33 -11.21 7.44 -5.17
N PRO A 34 -12.33 7.88 -5.78
CA PRO A 34 -12.68 9.30 -5.88
C PRO A 34 -12.58 10.03 -4.53
N GLY A 35 -11.91 11.19 -4.53
CA GLY A 35 -11.69 12.00 -3.32
C GLY A 35 -10.46 11.62 -2.49
N LYS A 36 -9.72 10.57 -2.85
CA LYS A 36 -8.40 10.27 -2.27
C LYS A 36 -7.29 10.72 -3.23
N SER A 37 -6.20 11.32 -2.71
CA SER A 37 -5.05 11.73 -3.52
C SER A 37 -4.44 10.52 -4.25
N PRO A 38 -3.92 10.62 -5.48
CA PRO A 38 -3.13 9.53 -6.05
C PRO A 38 -1.86 9.27 -5.21
N PHE A 39 -1.30 8.06 -5.32
CA PHE A 39 -0.04 7.71 -4.66
C PHE A 39 0.97 7.26 -5.71
N GLN A 40 2.05 8.02 -5.91
CA GLN A 40 3.13 7.62 -6.80
C GLN A 40 3.92 6.48 -6.14
N ILE A 41 4.07 5.36 -6.86
CA ILE A 41 4.91 4.26 -6.45
C ILE A 41 6.37 4.65 -6.71
N PRO A 42 7.25 4.64 -5.68
CA PRO A 42 8.67 4.91 -5.89
C PRO A 42 9.27 3.96 -6.93
N ASP A 43 10.10 4.49 -7.84
CA ASP A 43 10.65 3.72 -8.96
C ASP A 43 11.46 2.49 -8.49
N GLU A 44 12.15 2.63 -7.35
CA GLU A 44 12.91 1.56 -6.71
C GLU A 44 12.03 0.38 -6.21
N TRP A 45 10.71 0.58 -6.11
CA TRP A 45 9.74 -0.45 -5.72
C TRP A 45 9.18 -1.20 -6.92
N LEU A 46 9.38 -0.72 -8.16
CA LEU A 46 8.79 -1.33 -9.36
C LEU A 46 9.21 -2.80 -9.53
N GLY A 47 10.47 -3.11 -9.21
CA GLY A 47 10.99 -4.49 -9.26
C GLY A 47 10.33 -5.45 -8.25
N ARG A 48 9.53 -4.94 -7.31
CA ARG A 48 8.81 -5.73 -6.30
C ARG A 48 7.35 -6.02 -6.69
N LEU A 49 6.86 -5.43 -7.78
CA LEU A 49 5.52 -5.72 -8.30
C LEU A 49 5.42 -7.17 -8.74
N LYS A 50 4.31 -7.81 -8.37
CA LYS A 50 4.02 -9.20 -8.73
C LYS A 50 2.64 -9.30 -9.34
N LEU A 51 2.46 -10.26 -10.24
CA LEU A 51 1.13 -10.69 -10.65
C LEU A 51 0.44 -11.34 -9.45
N VAL A 52 -0.85 -11.06 -9.31
CA VAL A 52 -1.69 -11.68 -8.29
C VAL A 52 -2.06 -13.09 -8.73
N GLU A 53 -1.77 -14.06 -7.88
CA GLU A 53 -2.19 -15.45 -8.08
C GLU A 53 -3.72 -15.56 -8.06
N PRO A 54 -4.32 -16.46 -8.87
CA PRO A 54 -5.78 -16.56 -8.98
C PRO A 54 -6.49 -16.71 -7.63
N ASP A 55 -5.92 -17.51 -6.72
CA ASP A 55 -6.52 -17.80 -5.41
C ASP A 55 -6.50 -16.57 -4.47
N LEU A 56 -5.60 -15.61 -4.72
CA LEU A 56 -5.49 -14.37 -3.94
C LEU A 56 -6.30 -13.22 -4.53
N LYS A 57 -6.84 -13.35 -5.75
CA LYS A 57 -7.58 -12.26 -6.41
C LYS A 57 -8.76 -11.77 -5.57
N THR A 58 -9.54 -12.67 -4.98
CA THR A 58 -10.69 -12.29 -4.14
C THR A 58 -10.24 -11.48 -2.92
N THR A 59 -9.22 -11.94 -2.21
CA THR A 59 -8.64 -11.24 -1.05
C THR A 59 -8.07 -9.87 -1.43
N LEU A 60 -7.50 -9.76 -2.63
CA LEU A 60 -6.92 -8.53 -3.16
C LEU A 60 -7.88 -7.73 -4.05
N LEU A 61 -9.19 -7.85 -3.80
CA LEU A 61 -10.22 -7.03 -4.45
C LEU A 61 -10.20 -7.08 -5.99
N GLY A 62 -9.85 -8.23 -6.54
CA GLY A 62 -9.77 -8.48 -7.97
C GLY A 62 -8.52 -7.92 -8.65
N ALA A 63 -7.54 -7.42 -7.89
CA ALA A 63 -6.33 -6.82 -8.46
C ALA A 63 -5.55 -7.81 -9.35
N ASP A 64 -4.97 -7.28 -10.43
CA ASP A 64 -4.07 -8.04 -11.32
C ASP A 64 -2.61 -8.01 -10.84
N TYR A 65 -2.23 -6.93 -10.16
CA TYR A 65 -0.89 -6.73 -9.63
C TYR A 65 -0.94 -6.38 -8.14
N CYS A 66 0.04 -6.88 -7.39
CA CYS A 66 0.24 -6.50 -6.01
C CYS A 66 1.68 -6.02 -5.77
N LEU A 67 1.78 -5.13 -4.79
CA LEU A 67 3.03 -4.67 -4.22
C LEU A 67 2.88 -4.86 -2.71
N SER A 68 3.80 -5.61 -2.11
CA SER A 68 3.82 -5.86 -0.66
C SER A 68 4.81 -4.92 0.00
N VAL A 69 4.39 -4.24 1.06
CA VAL A 69 5.21 -3.36 1.89
C VAL A 69 5.01 -3.69 3.37
N ALA A 70 6.05 -3.52 4.18
CA ALA A 70 5.95 -3.64 5.63
C ALA A 70 5.97 -2.25 6.25
N VAL A 71 5.13 -2.04 7.26
CA VAL A 71 5.08 -0.86 8.11
C VAL A 71 5.84 -1.20 9.38
N GLY A 72 6.95 -0.50 9.60
CA GLY A 72 7.76 -0.63 10.80
C GLY A 72 7.64 0.60 11.70
N ASN A 73 8.19 0.49 12.90
CA ASN A 73 8.40 1.64 13.77
C ASN A 73 9.34 2.64 13.09
N LEU A 74 9.04 3.93 13.29
CA LEU A 74 9.94 4.99 12.92
C LEU A 74 11.24 4.84 13.74
N PRO A 75 12.42 4.78 13.12
CA PRO A 75 13.67 4.75 13.88
C PRO A 75 13.80 6.02 14.74
N ASP A 76 14.28 5.90 15.98
CA ASP A 76 14.45 7.02 16.91
C ASP A 76 15.27 8.20 16.35
N SER A 77 16.09 7.93 15.34
CA SER A 77 16.97 8.90 14.68
C SER A 77 16.31 9.71 13.56
N HIS A 78 15.04 9.47 13.24
CA HIS A 78 14.33 10.15 12.15
C HIS A 78 13.04 10.80 12.64
N GLU A 79 12.65 11.92 12.03
CA GLU A 79 11.38 12.58 12.25
C GLU A 79 10.39 12.26 11.12
N VAL A 80 9.08 12.37 11.40
CA VAL A 80 8.03 12.14 10.38
C VAL A 80 8.21 13.05 9.16
N ALA A 81 8.78 14.24 9.35
CA ALA A 81 9.05 15.20 8.29
C ALA A 81 10.09 14.70 7.27
N ASP A 82 10.91 13.71 7.62
CA ASP A 82 11.94 13.13 6.74
C ASP A 82 11.36 12.17 5.69
N PHE A 83 10.07 11.82 5.80
CA PHE A 83 9.43 10.81 4.95
C PHE A 83 8.43 11.42 3.96
N LEU A 84 8.31 10.75 2.82
CA LEU A 84 7.31 11.10 1.81
C LEU A 84 5.90 10.93 2.38
N LYS A 85 5.10 11.99 2.26
CA LYS A 85 3.70 11.95 2.66
C LYS A 85 2.89 11.13 1.67
N SER A 86 2.44 9.95 2.09
CA SER A 86 1.69 9.02 1.24
C SER A 86 0.18 9.26 1.24
N ASP A 87 -0.36 9.96 2.24
CA ASP A 87 -1.79 10.06 2.53
C ASP A 87 -2.51 8.69 2.64
N LEU A 88 -1.77 7.60 2.78
CA LEU A 88 -2.29 6.27 3.07
C LEU A 88 -2.49 6.16 4.57
N ARG A 89 -3.63 5.64 4.99
CA ARG A 89 -3.97 5.46 6.39
C ARG A 89 -4.46 4.04 6.61
N TRP A 90 -4.08 3.46 7.74
CA TRP A 90 -4.79 2.29 8.22
C TRP A 90 -6.28 2.66 8.37
N PRO A 91 -7.22 1.85 7.87
CA PRO A 91 -8.63 2.11 8.07
C PRO A 91 -8.90 2.15 9.58
N ALA A 92 -9.76 3.07 10.03
CA ALA A 92 -10.35 2.88 11.34
C ALA A 92 -11.24 1.62 11.27
N ASP A 93 -11.40 0.89 12.38
CA ASP A 93 -12.22 -0.33 12.43
C ASP A 93 -13.66 -0.12 11.89
N ASP A 94 -14.15 1.12 11.86
CA ASP A 94 -15.48 1.51 11.34
C ASP A 94 -15.61 1.50 9.80
N ASP A 95 -14.51 1.54 9.03
CA ASP A 95 -14.55 1.51 7.55
C ASP A 95 -14.64 0.07 6.99
N ALA A 96 -14.65 -0.95 7.86
CA ALA A 96 -14.89 -2.34 7.52
C ALA A 96 -16.38 -2.70 7.74
N SER A 97 -17.29 -2.03 7.03
CA SER A 97 -18.73 -2.35 6.99
C SER A 97 -19.24 -2.56 5.57
#